data_AF-R6K1K9-F1
#
_entry.id   AF-R6K1K9-F1
#
_cell.length_a   1.000
_cell.length_b   1.000
_cell.length_c   1.000
_cell.angle_alpha   90.00
_cell.angle_beta   90.00
_cell.angle_gamma   90.00
#
_symmetry.space_group_name_H-M   'P 1'
#
loop_
_entity.id
_entity.type
_entity.pdbx_description
1 polymer ?
#
loop_
_entity_poly.entity_id
_entity_poly.type
_entity_poly.pdbx_seq_one_letter_code
_entity_poly.pdbx_strand_id
1 'polypeptide(L)'
;MTDIFTLINQLPDDDIRLQLAFFDSVTLTSAAKETGSRLLSGMADVANSFAQMFTDKLKVGYDYKKVSDMVDSRITELKAVKREQLLMMLDIKLMELVSLSQQIDISTQDGREKLSILVVDTAGSGYTVNQYMAPAHKMRIIADKYNDTFMDNLMQSLKNMTPDQLKEWSPIMDKAIGMADIETKRIVHKELMPAVFNGMGVLKCLRKQKTPMQLKLVIDCFGIEAFDYKTIEIKTMYQALRHFNRISVFQLARLISVAVKKYNRPLYAADELMPSYVADSDRAKADDEEKEYQALAKQVSGLDEKKARCERELEARKKQLEEAKKRADAASENYTKISLDFSELELKKDEYINGGHTEAETKSYYARVNDVKRQLDRGLEDSEQKRRKKDELSNQVIIAQDRLELQEKEGQELRAAYKAQTDIRMNNLKRLWSAYYYKFHFGDKLFLHIAMNYTRSQIVTIEAMLKEIHESRDWRVYLKEDRLYVYTGDKKPLVIRCNEDVLEGVG
;
A
#
# COMPACT_ATOMS: atom_id res chain seq x y z
N MET A 1 9.18 -4.49 22.48
CA MET A 1 7.98 -4.26 21.66
C MET A 1 6.78 -4.33 22.59
N THR A 2 5.79 -3.44 22.43
CA THR A 2 4.55 -3.50 23.23
C THR A 2 3.62 -4.55 22.62
N ASP A 3 3.60 -5.76 23.17
CA ASP A 3 2.73 -6.85 22.73
C ASP A 3 1.36 -6.85 23.43
N ILE A 4 0.40 -7.64 22.94
CA ILE A 4 -0.96 -7.67 23.52
C ILE A 4 -0.97 -8.17 24.97
N PHE A 5 -0.06 -9.08 25.34
CA PHE A 5 0.02 -9.63 26.70
C PHE A 5 0.51 -8.59 27.70
N THR A 6 1.42 -7.73 27.29
CA THR A 6 1.88 -6.56 28.06
C THR A 6 0.73 -5.61 28.36
N LEU A 7 -0.19 -5.43 27.41
CA LEU A 7 -1.39 -4.61 27.59
C LEU A 7 -2.42 -5.31 28.49
N ILE A 8 -2.70 -6.59 28.25
CA ILE A 8 -3.61 -7.42 29.05
C ILE A 8 -3.20 -7.44 30.52
N ASN A 9 -1.91 -7.56 30.80
CA ASN A 9 -1.38 -7.58 32.16
C ASN A 9 -1.61 -6.28 32.94
N GLN A 10 -2.02 -5.20 32.29
CA GLN A 10 -2.38 -3.92 32.92
C GLN A 10 -3.90 -3.77 33.10
N LEU A 11 -4.69 -4.71 32.58
CA LEU A 11 -6.13 -4.71 32.78
C LEU A 11 -6.48 -5.08 34.24
N PRO A 12 -7.44 -4.35 34.85
CA PRO A 12 -8.12 -4.77 36.06
C PRO A 12 -8.74 -6.17 35.91
N ASP A 13 -8.84 -6.90 37.02
CA ASP A 13 -9.44 -8.23 37.01
C ASP A 13 -10.88 -8.22 36.46
N ASP A 14 -11.65 -7.15 36.72
CA ASP A 14 -13.02 -7.03 36.22
C ASP A 14 -13.10 -6.92 34.70
N ASP A 15 -12.14 -6.24 34.06
CA ASP A 15 -12.07 -6.17 32.60
C ASP A 15 -11.70 -7.53 31.99
N ILE A 16 -10.82 -8.28 32.66
CA ILE A 16 -10.45 -9.66 32.25
C ILE A 16 -11.66 -10.59 32.40
N ARG A 17 -12.37 -10.54 33.53
CA ARG A 17 -13.60 -11.32 33.76
C ARG A 17 -14.66 -11.02 32.72
N LEU A 18 -14.87 -9.75 32.41
CA LEU A 18 -15.82 -9.31 31.40
C LEU A 18 -15.44 -9.85 30.02
N GLN A 19 -14.17 -9.79 29.64
CA GLN A 19 -13.72 -10.33 28.36
C GLN A 19 -13.89 -11.85 28.28
N LEU A 20 -13.55 -12.60 29.35
CA LEU A 20 -13.78 -14.04 29.42
C LEU A 20 -15.27 -14.38 29.32
N ALA A 21 -16.13 -13.62 30.00
CA ALA A 21 -17.57 -13.78 29.92
C ALA A 21 -18.10 -13.53 28.51
N PHE A 22 -17.54 -12.54 27.78
CA PHE A 22 -17.86 -12.33 26.38
C PHE A 22 -17.39 -13.48 25.50
N PHE A 23 -16.18 -14.00 25.70
CA PHE A 23 -15.68 -15.17 24.97
C PHE A 23 -16.57 -16.39 25.13
N ASP A 24 -17.06 -16.65 26.34
CA ASP A 24 -17.91 -17.81 26.64
C ASP A 24 -19.37 -17.61 26.18
N SER A 25 -19.92 -16.39 26.28
CA SER A 25 -21.35 -16.13 26.09
C SER A 25 -21.73 -15.63 24.69
N VAL A 26 -20.83 -14.91 24.01
CA VAL A 26 -21.10 -14.30 22.70
C VAL A 26 -20.60 -15.24 21.61
N THR A 27 -21.50 -16.07 21.10
CA THR A 27 -21.20 -17.11 20.11
C THR A 27 -22.13 -16.97 18.91
N LEU A 28 -21.82 -17.64 17.80
CA LEU A 28 -22.76 -17.73 16.67
C LEU A 28 -24.12 -18.31 17.12
N THR A 29 -24.09 -19.27 18.05
CA THR A 29 -25.31 -19.87 18.58
C THR A 29 -26.15 -18.88 19.37
N SER A 30 -25.53 -18.10 20.26
CA SER A 30 -26.26 -17.11 21.05
C SER A 30 -26.72 -15.90 20.21
N ALA A 31 -25.95 -15.51 19.18
CA ALA A 31 -26.36 -14.53 18.18
C ALA A 31 -27.64 -14.94 17.45
N ALA A 32 -27.69 -16.19 16.97
CA ALA A 32 -28.86 -16.74 16.28
C ALA A 32 -30.10 -16.77 17.16
N LYS A 33 -29.93 -17.15 18.43
CA LYS A 33 -31.00 -17.24 19.41
C LYS A 33 -31.58 -15.87 19.75
N GLU A 34 -30.74 -14.84 19.89
CA GLU A 34 -31.18 -13.49 20.24
C GLU A 34 -31.76 -12.71 19.05
N THR A 35 -31.20 -12.91 17.85
CA THR A 35 -31.52 -12.09 16.67
C THR A 35 -32.37 -12.80 15.61
N GLY A 36 -32.57 -14.12 15.73
CA GLY A 36 -33.30 -14.95 14.77
C GLY A 36 -32.57 -15.14 13.43
N SER A 37 -33.30 -15.59 12.40
CA SER A 37 -32.76 -15.89 11.06
C SER A 37 -32.30 -14.66 10.26
N ARG A 38 -32.65 -13.44 10.69
CA ARG A 38 -32.39 -12.18 9.96
C ARG A 38 -30.90 -11.81 9.87
N LEU A 39 -30.07 -12.32 10.78
CA LEU A 39 -28.62 -12.07 10.79
C LEU A 39 -27.84 -13.15 10.02
N LEU A 40 -28.47 -14.31 9.77
CA LEU A 40 -27.81 -15.53 9.27
C LEU A 40 -28.14 -15.85 7.80
N SER A 41 -28.96 -15.06 7.12
CA SER A 41 -29.37 -15.28 5.73
C SER A 41 -28.23 -15.22 4.70
N GLY A 42 -27.01 -14.85 5.12
CA GLY A 42 -25.79 -14.87 4.30
C GLY A 42 -24.82 -16.02 4.58
N MET A 43 -25.13 -16.95 5.51
CA MET A 43 -24.21 -18.00 5.96
C MET A 43 -24.76 -19.41 5.64
N ALA A 44 -24.38 -19.97 4.50
CA ALA A 44 -24.90 -21.26 3.99
C ALA A 44 -24.65 -22.45 4.95
N ASP A 45 -23.47 -22.54 5.56
CA ASP A 45 -23.13 -23.64 6.47
C ASP A 45 -23.85 -23.55 7.82
N VAL A 46 -24.08 -22.32 8.31
CA VAL A 46 -24.79 -22.06 9.57
C VAL A 46 -26.30 -22.27 9.39
N ALA A 47 -26.85 -21.92 8.23
CA ALA A 47 -28.25 -22.20 7.91
C ALA A 47 -28.56 -23.70 7.95
N ASN A 48 -27.64 -24.56 7.48
CA ASN A 48 -27.79 -26.02 7.52
C ASN A 48 -27.72 -26.60 8.94
N SER A 49 -26.75 -26.17 9.76
CA SER A 49 -26.66 -26.61 11.17
C SER A 49 -27.85 -26.12 11.99
N PHE A 50 -28.38 -24.92 11.70
CA PHE A 50 -29.55 -24.37 12.38
C PHE A 50 -30.86 -25.02 11.95
N ALA A 51 -31.03 -25.34 10.67
CA ALA A 51 -32.18 -26.11 10.21
C ALA A 51 -32.26 -27.43 10.98
N GLN A 52 -31.15 -28.14 11.13
CA GLN A 52 -31.04 -29.37 11.95
C GLN A 52 -31.35 -29.14 13.44
N MET A 53 -30.78 -28.10 14.07
CA MET A 53 -31.03 -27.81 15.49
C MET A 53 -32.48 -27.43 15.80
N PHE A 54 -33.19 -26.79 14.86
CA PHE A 54 -34.61 -26.46 15.00
C PHE A 54 -35.54 -27.63 14.64
N THR A 55 -35.13 -28.54 13.75
CA THR A 55 -35.89 -29.79 13.50
C THR A 55 -35.77 -30.80 14.65
N ASP A 56 -34.62 -30.91 15.31
CA ASP A 56 -34.39 -31.94 16.35
C ASP A 56 -34.93 -31.55 17.74
N LYS A 57 -35.25 -30.27 18.00
CA LYS A 57 -35.65 -29.76 19.34
C LYS A 57 -37.08 -29.22 19.45
N LEU A 58 -38.02 -29.69 18.63
CA LEU A 58 -39.45 -29.36 18.79
C LEU A 58 -40.13 -29.95 20.05
N LYS A 59 -39.39 -30.38 21.10
CA LYS A 59 -39.98 -31.01 22.30
C LYS A 59 -39.42 -30.61 23.68
N VAL A 60 -38.60 -29.57 23.84
CA VAL A 60 -38.21 -29.10 25.19
C VAL A 60 -38.42 -27.60 25.31
N GLY A 61 -39.22 -27.19 26.31
CA GLY A 61 -39.59 -25.80 26.59
C GLY A 61 -38.37 -24.87 26.54
N TYR A 62 -38.43 -23.91 25.63
CA TYR A 62 -37.32 -23.01 25.34
C TYR A 62 -37.40 -21.78 26.25
N ASP A 63 -36.48 -21.70 27.22
CA ASP A 63 -36.35 -20.53 28.08
C ASP A 63 -35.41 -19.51 27.41
N TYR A 64 -35.98 -18.43 26.87
CA TYR A 64 -35.23 -17.38 26.19
C TYR A 64 -34.45 -16.57 27.23
N LYS A 65 -33.10 -16.61 27.18
CA LYS A 65 -32.21 -15.75 27.97
C LYS A 65 -31.49 -14.77 27.06
N LYS A 66 -31.49 -13.49 27.43
CA LYS A 66 -30.73 -12.43 26.72
C LYS A 66 -29.23 -12.68 26.92
N VAL A 67 -28.42 -12.44 25.89
CA VAL A 67 -26.98 -12.73 25.97
C VAL A 67 -26.27 -11.82 26.98
N SER A 68 -26.78 -10.61 27.22
CA SER A 68 -26.29 -9.77 28.32
C SER A 68 -26.40 -10.46 29.69
N ASP A 69 -27.49 -11.20 29.91
CA ASP A 69 -27.75 -11.87 31.19
C ASP A 69 -26.85 -13.10 31.34
N MET A 70 -26.55 -13.78 30.23
CA MET A 70 -25.54 -14.85 30.19
C MET A 70 -24.15 -14.31 30.55
N VAL A 71 -23.77 -13.15 29.99
CA VAL A 71 -22.51 -12.47 30.31
C VAL A 71 -22.46 -12.11 31.80
N ASP A 72 -23.55 -11.55 32.36
CA ASP A 72 -23.60 -11.19 33.78
C ASP A 72 -23.55 -12.39 34.74
N SER A 73 -24.22 -13.49 34.38
CA SER A 73 -24.12 -14.76 35.11
C SER A 73 -22.67 -15.24 35.13
N ARG A 74 -22.01 -15.23 33.97
CA ARG A 74 -20.63 -15.68 33.84
C ARG A 74 -19.64 -14.78 34.59
N ILE A 75 -19.83 -13.46 34.56
CA ILE A 75 -19.02 -12.53 35.38
C ILE A 75 -19.16 -12.89 36.87
N THR A 76 -20.37 -13.20 37.32
CA THR A 76 -20.64 -13.56 38.72
C THR A 76 -19.91 -14.84 39.13
N GLU A 77 -19.89 -15.86 38.27
CA GLU A 77 -19.10 -17.08 38.48
C GLU A 77 -17.59 -16.80 38.57
N LEU A 78 -17.09 -15.90 37.73
CA LEU A 78 -15.67 -15.55 37.65
C LEU A 78 -15.19 -14.64 38.80
N LYS A 79 -16.08 -14.08 39.63
CA LYS A 79 -15.70 -13.22 40.78
C LYS A 79 -14.79 -13.92 41.78
N ALA A 80 -14.97 -15.23 41.99
CA ALA A 80 -14.19 -16.02 42.93
C ALA A 80 -12.81 -16.43 42.38
N VAL A 81 -12.56 -16.25 41.08
CA VAL A 81 -11.34 -16.69 40.41
C VAL A 81 -10.24 -15.64 40.60
N LYS A 82 -9.05 -16.11 40.97
CA LYS A 82 -7.86 -15.26 41.17
C LYS A 82 -7.24 -14.85 39.84
N ARG A 83 -6.53 -13.71 39.84
CA ARG A 83 -5.87 -13.14 38.65
C ARG A 83 -5.04 -14.15 37.85
N GLU A 84 -4.19 -14.94 38.51
CA GLU A 84 -3.35 -15.94 37.83
C GLU A 84 -4.18 -16.95 37.02
N GLN A 85 -5.28 -17.44 37.60
CA GLN A 85 -6.20 -18.36 36.93
C GLN A 85 -6.99 -17.65 35.82
N LEU A 86 -7.39 -16.39 36.02
CA LEU A 86 -8.05 -15.60 34.97
C LEU A 86 -7.14 -15.42 33.74
N LEU A 87 -5.85 -15.12 33.96
CA LEU A 87 -4.88 -14.99 32.88
C LEU A 87 -4.65 -16.32 32.16
N MET A 88 -4.55 -17.45 32.88
CA MET A 88 -4.46 -18.77 32.26
C MET A 88 -5.68 -19.10 31.41
N MET A 89 -6.89 -18.81 31.91
CA MET A 89 -8.12 -19.00 31.15
C MET A 89 -8.14 -18.12 29.89
N LEU A 90 -7.63 -16.89 29.99
CA LEU A 90 -7.54 -15.97 28.86
C LEU A 90 -6.55 -16.48 27.81
N ASP A 91 -5.37 -16.93 28.22
CA ASP A 91 -4.36 -17.53 27.32
C ASP A 91 -4.96 -18.72 26.54
N ILE A 92 -5.69 -19.62 27.22
CA ILE A 92 -6.39 -20.73 26.59
C ILE A 92 -7.41 -20.23 25.56
N LYS A 93 -8.23 -19.24 25.93
CA LYS A 93 -9.24 -18.68 25.02
C LYS A 93 -8.63 -18.01 23.80
N LEU A 94 -7.52 -17.29 23.96
CA LEU A 94 -6.83 -16.67 22.85
C LEU A 94 -6.32 -17.73 21.86
N MET A 95 -5.74 -18.82 22.34
CA MET A 95 -5.32 -19.95 21.50
C MET A 95 -6.49 -20.60 20.75
N GLU A 96 -7.63 -20.84 21.42
CA GLU A 96 -8.85 -21.38 20.80
C GLU A 96 -9.34 -20.47 19.66
N LEU A 97 -9.37 -19.15 19.88
CA LEU A 97 -9.97 -18.19 18.96
C LEU A 97 -9.13 -17.91 17.70
N VAL A 98 -7.80 -17.99 17.80
CA VAL A 98 -6.92 -17.84 16.62
C VAL A 98 -6.77 -19.14 15.81
N SER A 99 -7.41 -20.24 16.24
CA SER A 99 -7.51 -21.52 15.53
C SER A 99 -6.16 -22.05 15.04
N LEU A 100 -5.33 -22.53 15.97
CA LEU A 100 -4.01 -23.03 15.61
C LEU A 100 -4.05 -24.49 15.11
N SER A 101 -3.64 -24.66 13.86
CA SER A 101 -3.05 -25.88 13.30
C SER A 101 -1.56 -26.06 13.69
N GLN A 102 -0.97 -25.15 14.48
CA GLN A 102 0.43 -25.18 14.92
C GLN A 102 0.55 -25.28 16.44
N GLN A 103 1.44 -26.16 16.92
CA GLN A 103 1.84 -26.26 18.32
C GLN A 103 2.67 -25.01 18.71
N ILE A 104 2.02 -23.93 19.14
CA ILE A 104 2.72 -22.78 19.73
C ILE A 104 2.91 -23.04 21.22
N ASP A 105 4.17 -23.06 21.66
CA ASP A 105 4.50 -23.15 23.08
C ASP A 105 4.46 -21.77 23.76
N ILE A 106 3.29 -21.42 24.30
CA ILE A 106 3.04 -20.15 25.00
C ILE A 106 3.75 -20.03 26.37
N SER A 107 4.44 -21.08 26.83
CA SER A 107 5.29 -20.98 28.03
C SER A 107 6.59 -20.23 27.74
N THR A 108 6.97 -20.17 26.46
CA THR A 108 8.13 -19.39 25.98
C THR A 108 7.72 -17.96 25.64
N GLN A 109 8.65 -17.02 25.78
CA GLN A 109 8.41 -15.63 25.37
C GLN A 109 8.16 -15.53 23.85
N ASP A 110 8.89 -16.30 23.04
CA ASP A 110 8.75 -16.28 21.58
C ASP A 110 7.40 -16.84 21.15
N GLY A 111 6.90 -17.88 21.82
CA GLY A 111 5.55 -18.39 21.62
C GLY A 111 4.47 -17.38 21.98
N ARG A 112 4.66 -16.60 23.06
CA ARG A 112 3.77 -15.48 23.39
C ARG A 112 3.81 -14.37 22.35
N GLU A 113 4.98 -13.98 21.85
CA GLU A 113 5.07 -12.97 20.79
C GLU A 113 4.38 -13.46 19.49
N LYS A 114 4.58 -14.73 19.09
CA LYS A 114 3.87 -15.34 17.96
C LYS A 114 2.36 -15.34 18.15
N LEU A 115 1.87 -15.73 19.33
CA LEU A 115 0.43 -15.70 19.64
C LEU A 115 -0.11 -14.27 19.62
N SER A 116 0.64 -13.29 20.12
CA SER A 116 0.28 -11.87 20.06
C SER A 116 0.07 -11.42 18.61
N ILE A 117 1.02 -11.72 17.72
CA ILE A 117 0.91 -11.39 16.29
C ILE A 117 -0.36 -12.03 15.69
N LEU A 118 -0.62 -13.31 15.97
CA LEU A 118 -1.81 -14.01 15.46
C LEU A 118 -3.12 -13.44 15.98
N VAL A 119 -3.20 -13.07 17.25
CA VAL A 119 -4.38 -12.42 17.85
C VAL A 119 -4.66 -11.10 17.13
N VAL A 120 -3.62 -10.28 16.93
CA VAL A 120 -3.71 -8.98 16.26
C VAL A 120 -4.07 -9.14 14.78
N ASP A 121 -3.48 -10.09 14.07
CA ASP A 121 -3.79 -10.39 12.66
C ASP A 121 -5.22 -10.89 12.48
N THR A 122 -5.66 -11.80 13.37
CA THR A 122 -7.02 -12.34 13.36
C THR A 122 -8.03 -11.21 13.57
N ALA A 123 -7.82 -10.34 14.57
CA ALA A 123 -8.68 -9.19 14.80
C ALA A 123 -8.64 -8.19 13.63
N GLY A 124 -7.46 -7.91 13.08
CA GLY A 124 -7.27 -6.97 11.97
C GLY A 124 -7.97 -7.40 10.68
N SER A 125 -8.15 -8.71 10.47
CA SER A 125 -8.86 -9.26 9.30
C SER A 125 -10.31 -8.76 9.19
N GLY A 126 -10.98 -8.47 10.32
CA GLY A 126 -12.34 -7.91 10.37
C GLY A 126 -12.46 -6.44 9.97
N TYR A 127 -11.33 -5.76 9.77
CA TYR A 127 -11.27 -4.32 9.57
C TYR A 127 -10.45 -3.92 8.34
N THR A 128 -10.18 -4.87 7.42
CA THR A 128 -9.35 -4.67 6.23
C THR A 128 -7.99 -4.02 6.53
N VAL A 129 -7.44 -4.30 7.72
CA VAL A 129 -6.10 -3.84 8.12
C VAL A 129 -5.07 -4.65 7.35
N ASN A 130 -4.05 -3.99 6.81
CA ASN A 130 -3.03 -4.67 6.02
C ASN A 130 -2.25 -5.67 6.91
N GLN A 131 -2.22 -6.93 6.50
CA GLN A 131 -1.59 -8.04 7.25
C GLN A 131 -0.07 -7.87 7.42
N TYR A 132 0.59 -6.99 6.68
CA TYR A 132 2.02 -6.75 6.79
C TYR A 132 2.35 -5.52 7.65
N MET A 133 1.33 -4.82 8.18
CA MET A 133 1.58 -3.75 9.16
C MET A 133 2.14 -4.33 10.45
N ALA A 134 2.94 -3.51 11.12
CA ALA A 134 3.53 -3.87 12.38
C ALA A 134 2.43 -4.03 13.48
N PRO A 135 2.50 -5.06 14.36
CA PRO A 135 1.45 -5.39 15.31
C PRO A 135 0.96 -4.22 16.18
N ALA A 136 1.85 -3.37 16.69
CA ALA A 136 1.49 -2.23 17.52
C ALA A 136 0.64 -1.20 16.75
N HIS A 137 0.97 -0.97 15.48
CA HIS A 137 0.18 -0.11 14.59
C HIS A 137 -1.19 -0.72 14.30
N LYS A 138 -1.24 -2.04 14.02
CA LYS A 138 -2.51 -2.75 13.84
C LYS A 138 -3.39 -2.64 15.08
N MET A 139 -2.84 -2.83 16.27
CA MET A 139 -3.59 -2.72 17.53
C MET A 139 -4.23 -1.33 17.69
N ARG A 140 -3.50 -0.26 17.36
CA ARG A 140 -4.08 1.11 17.37
C ARG A 140 -5.25 1.23 16.40
N ILE A 141 -5.06 0.82 15.14
CA ILE A 141 -6.11 0.91 14.10
C ILE A 141 -7.33 0.08 14.47
N ILE A 142 -7.13 -1.13 15.00
CA ILE A 142 -8.21 -2.01 15.46
C ILE A 142 -8.97 -1.35 16.62
N ALA A 143 -8.24 -0.80 17.60
CA ALA A 143 -8.83 -0.14 18.75
C ALA A 143 -9.71 1.05 18.33
N ASP A 144 -9.23 1.88 17.40
CA ASP A 144 -9.95 3.04 16.87
C ASP A 144 -11.20 2.61 16.10
N LYS A 145 -11.06 1.69 15.14
CA LYS A 145 -12.19 1.19 14.33
C LYS A 145 -13.26 0.49 15.15
N TYR A 146 -12.86 -0.33 16.13
CA TYR A 146 -13.80 -0.97 17.05
C TYR A 146 -14.54 0.10 17.87
N ASN A 147 -13.81 1.07 18.42
CA ASN A 147 -14.40 2.15 19.21
C ASN A 147 -15.38 3.00 18.41
N ASP A 148 -15.05 3.35 17.16
CA ASP A 148 -15.96 4.11 16.30
C ASP A 148 -17.26 3.34 16.05
N THR A 149 -17.15 2.05 15.74
CA THR A 149 -18.32 1.17 15.55
C THR A 149 -19.16 1.06 16.82
N PHE A 150 -18.51 0.93 17.98
CA PHE A 150 -19.17 0.89 19.29
C PHE A 150 -19.90 2.21 19.60
N MET A 151 -19.23 3.34 19.38
CA MET A 151 -19.80 4.68 19.64
C MET A 151 -21.00 4.96 18.73
N ASP A 152 -20.92 4.58 17.45
CA ASP A 152 -22.04 4.69 16.52
C ASP A 152 -23.22 3.84 16.98
N ASN A 153 -22.95 2.62 17.46
CA ASN A 153 -23.98 1.74 17.99
C ASN A 153 -24.63 2.27 19.27
N LEU A 154 -23.85 2.85 20.18
CA LEU A 154 -24.35 3.50 21.37
C LEU A 154 -25.24 4.69 21.01
N MET A 155 -24.78 5.56 20.10
CA MET A 155 -25.55 6.70 19.61
C MET A 155 -26.86 6.28 18.95
N GLN A 156 -26.83 5.27 18.08
CA GLN A 156 -28.03 4.76 17.41
C GLN A 156 -29.01 4.14 18.40
N SER A 157 -28.52 3.39 19.39
CA SER A 157 -29.35 2.81 20.45
C SER A 157 -29.98 3.89 21.33
N LEU A 158 -29.27 4.97 21.64
CA LEU A 158 -29.84 6.13 22.32
C LEU A 158 -30.96 6.77 21.47
N LYS A 159 -30.68 7.12 20.21
CA LYS A 159 -31.67 7.75 19.32
C LYS A 159 -32.96 6.93 19.19
N ASN A 160 -32.81 5.62 19.02
CA ASN A 160 -33.92 4.69 18.79
C ASN A 160 -34.48 4.05 20.07
N MET A 161 -34.10 4.56 21.23
CA MET A 161 -34.49 3.99 22.52
C MET A 161 -36.01 4.05 22.71
N THR A 162 -36.60 2.89 23.01
CA THR A 162 -38.02 2.77 23.36
C THR A 162 -38.30 3.38 24.75
N PRO A 163 -39.56 3.72 25.08
CA PRO A 163 -39.92 4.20 26.41
C PRO A 163 -39.51 3.25 27.54
N ASP A 164 -39.58 1.93 27.32
CA ASP A 164 -39.24 0.94 28.33
C ASP A 164 -37.72 0.80 28.49
N GLN A 165 -36.95 0.77 27.40
CA GLN A 165 -35.49 0.83 27.47
C GLN A 165 -34.98 2.10 28.17
N LEU A 166 -35.68 3.23 27.97
CA LEU A 166 -35.34 4.47 28.66
C LEU A 166 -35.57 4.37 30.18
N LYS A 167 -36.61 3.65 30.62
CA LYS A 167 -36.84 3.35 32.04
C LYS A 167 -35.79 2.39 32.59
N GLU A 168 -35.33 1.42 31.80
CA GLU A 168 -34.29 0.47 32.22
C GLU A 168 -32.91 1.14 32.34
N TRP A 169 -32.57 2.07 31.44
CA TRP A 169 -31.26 2.73 31.43
C TRP A 169 -31.17 3.88 32.43
N SER A 170 -32.30 4.51 32.81
CA SER A 170 -32.29 5.64 33.75
C SER A 170 -31.62 5.29 35.09
N PRO A 171 -31.98 4.19 35.79
CA PRO A 171 -31.33 3.82 37.05
C PRO A 171 -29.82 3.59 36.94
N ILE A 172 -29.35 3.08 35.80
CA ILE A 172 -27.92 2.87 35.54
C ILE A 172 -27.20 4.22 35.52
N MET A 173 -27.72 5.18 34.76
CA MET A 173 -27.21 6.54 34.70
C MET A 173 -27.36 7.28 36.04
N ASP A 174 -28.48 7.11 36.76
CA ASP A 174 -28.70 7.69 38.09
C ASP A 174 -27.64 7.22 39.09
N LYS A 175 -27.27 5.95 39.05
CA LYS A 175 -26.20 5.40 39.89
C LYS A 175 -24.84 6.05 39.56
N ALA A 176 -24.51 6.17 38.28
CA ALA A 176 -23.26 6.79 37.85
C ALA A 176 -23.19 8.28 38.21
N ILE A 177 -24.28 9.02 38.00
CA ILE A 177 -24.44 10.39 38.49
C ILE A 177 -24.25 10.41 40.00
N GLY A 178 -24.90 9.51 40.76
CA GLY A 178 -24.78 9.46 42.21
C GLY A 178 -23.34 9.32 42.71
N MET A 179 -22.52 8.54 42.01
CA MET A 179 -21.11 8.27 42.34
C MET A 179 -20.14 9.39 41.94
N ALA A 180 -20.51 10.23 40.96
CA ALA A 180 -19.64 11.31 40.50
C ALA A 180 -19.52 12.48 41.51
N ASP A 181 -18.38 13.16 41.51
CA ASP A 181 -18.20 14.37 42.31
C ASP A 181 -19.01 15.57 41.75
N ILE A 182 -19.09 16.64 42.54
CA ILE A 182 -19.90 17.82 42.21
C ILE A 182 -19.39 18.53 40.94
N GLU A 183 -18.07 18.56 40.72
CA GLU A 183 -17.51 19.28 39.58
C GLU A 183 -17.78 18.53 38.26
N THR A 184 -17.61 17.21 38.27
CA THR A 184 -17.98 16.31 37.17
C THR A 184 -19.45 16.46 36.80
N LYS A 185 -20.34 16.47 37.80
CA LYS A 185 -21.77 16.74 37.60
C LYS A 185 -22.02 18.10 36.96
N ARG A 186 -21.32 19.14 37.42
CA ARG A 186 -21.44 20.51 36.92
C ARG A 186 -21.02 20.63 35.45
N ILE A 187 -19.95 19.96 35.05
CA ILE A 187 -19.48 19.90 33.67
C ILE A 187 -20.58 19.33 32.77
N VAL A 188 -21.10 18.15 33.11
CA VAL A 188 -22.16 17.49 32.32
C VAL A 188 -23.44 18.31 32.29
N HIS A 189 -23.85 18.89 33.44
CA HIS A 189 -25.04 19.75 33.50
C HIS A 189 -24.91 20.97 32.58
N LYS A 190 -23.75 21.63 32.59
CA LYS A 190 -23.49 22.83 31.78
C LYS A 190 -23.54 22.51 30.28
N GLU A 191 -22.99 21.36 29.87
CA GLU A 191 -22.96 20.99 28.46
C GLU A 191 -24.30 20.47 27.95
N LEU A 192 -25.00 19.64 28.73
CA LEU A 192 -26.24 19.00 28.27
C LEU A 192 -27.51 19.81 28.55
N MET A 193 -27.46 20.71 29.53
CA MET A 193 -28.57 21.52 30.04
C MET A 193 -29.90 20.74 30.17
N PRO A 194 -29.94 19.63 30.92
CA PRO A 194 -31.17 18.85 31.05
C PRO A 194 -32.19 19.59 31.93
N ALA A 195 -33.48 19.45 31.61
CA ALA A 195 -34.56 20.06 32.40
C ALA A 195 -34.58 19.58 33.87
N VAL A 196 -34.15 18.33 34.10
CA VAL A 196 -33.89 17.77 35.43
C VAL A 196 -32.58 17.00 35.34
N PHE A 197 -31.65 17.26 36.27
CA PHE A 197 -30.35 16.59 36.29
C PHE A 197 -30.43 15.22 36.97
N ASN A 198 -31.00 14.25 36.26
CA ASN A 198 -31.07 12.84 36.61
C ASN A 198 -30.87 11.97 35.36
N GLY A 199 -30.83 10.65 35.53
CA GLY A 199 -30.55 9.70 34.46
C GLY A 199 -31.50 9.85 33.27
N MET A 200 -32.80 9.97 33.55
CA MET A 200 -33.82 10.23 32.54
C MET A 200 -33.57 11.53 31.76
N GLY A 201 -33.24 12.62 32.47
CA GLY A 201 -32.98 13.93 31.86
C GLY A 201 -31.72 13.93 30.99
N VAL A 202 -30.63 13.37 31.50
CA VAL A 202 -29.35 13.21 30.78
C VAL A 202 -29.54 12.37 29.52
N LEU A 203 -30.18 11.18 29.63
CA LEU A 203 -30.45 10.32 28.48
C LEU A 203 -31.33 11.04 27.45
N LYS A 204 -32.40 11.72 27.86
CA LYS A 204 -33.25 12.52 26.94
C LYS A 204 -32.49 13.60 26.18
N CYS A 205 -31.52 14.26 26.82
CA CYS A 205 -30.64 15.20 26.14
C CYS A 205 -29.73 14.51 25.12
N LEU A 206 -29.11 13.39 25.49
CA LEU A 206 -28.25 12.61 24.61
C LEU A 206 -28.99 12.07 23.37
N ARG A 207 -30.26 11.67 23.51
CA ARG A 207 -31.11 11.23 22.38
C ARG A 207 -31.27 12.26 21.27
N LYS A 208 -31.21 13.54 21.61
CA LYS A 208 -31.39 14.66 20.67
C LYS A 208 -30.08 15.06 19.99
N GLN A 209 -28.94 14.53 20.44
CA GLN A 209 -27.64 14.91 19.92
C GLN A 209 -27.40 14.32 18.53
N LYS A 210 -26.84 15.13 17.63
CA LYS A 210 -26.50 14.72 16.26
C LYS A 210 -25.09 14.14 16.18
N THR A 211 -24.17 14.63 17.01
CA THR A 211 -22.75 14.25 17.04
C THR A 211 -22.39 13.47 18.32
N PRO A 212 -21.29 12.70 18.33
CA PRO A 212 -20.86 11.94 19.50
C PRO A 212 -20.23 12.79 20.61
N MET A 213 -20.04 14.11 20.42
CA MET A 213 -19.24 14.95 21.31
C MET A 213 -19.78 14.96 22.75
N GLN A 214 -21.07 15.22 22.92
CA GLN A 214 -21.72 15.21 24.23
C GLN A 214 -21.77 13.81 24.84
N LEU A 215 -21.88 12.76 24.01
CA LEU A 215 -21.84 11.39 24.48
C LEU A 215 -20.46 11.03 25.03
N LYS A 216 -19.39 11.41 24.31
CA LYS A 216 -17.99 11.24 24.77
C LYS A 216 -17.77 11.94 26.10
N LEU A 217 -18.21 13.20 26.23
CA LEU A 217 -18.12 13.92 27.50
C LEU A 217 -18.78 13.16 28.66
N VAL A 218 -19.99 12.63 28.44
CA VAL A 218 -20.70 11.87 29.49
C VAL A 218 -19.94 10.60 29.85
N ILE A 219 -19.38 9.89 28.88
CA ILE A 219 -18.55 8.70 29.13
C ILE A 219 -17.28 9.08 29.91
N ASP A 220 -16.61 10.17 29.55
CA ASP A 220 -15.40 10.64 30.23
C ASP A 220 -15.69 11.07 31.67
N CYS A 221 -16.88 11.62 31.93
CA CYS A 221 -17.31 12.08 33.26
C CYS A 221 -17.84 10.95 34.15
N PHE A 222 -18.69 10.06 33.61
CA PHE A 222 -19.45 9.09 34.39
C PHE A 222 -19.03 7.63 34.16
N GLY A 223 -18.09 7.38 33.25
CA GLY A 223 -17.71 6.03 32.83
C GLY A 223 -18.67 5.45 31.80
N ILE A 224 -18.22 4.39 31.12
CA ILE A 224 -19.06 3.69 30.14
C ILE A 224 -20.17 2.87 30.82
N GLU A 225 -19.98 2.55 32.10
CA GLU A 225 -20.90 1.89 33.01
C GLU A 225 -22.15 2.72 33.31
N ALA A 226 -22.16 4.01 32.94
CA ALA A 226 -23.35 4.86 32.97
C ALA A 226 -24.41 4.44 31.93
N PHE A 227 -24.06 3.53 31.02
CA PHE A 227 -24.93 2.98 29.98
C PHE A 227 -25.03 1.46 30.10
N ASP A 228 -26.04 0.83 29.46
CA ASP A 228 -26.07 -0.62 29.26
C ASP A 228 -25.09 -1.01 28.13
N TYR A 229 -23.81 -0.76 28.38
CA TYR A 229 -22.75 -0.90 27.39
C TYR A 229 -22.55 -2.36 26.99
N LYS A 230 -22.87 -3.34 27.85
CA LYS A 230 -22.75 -4.77 27.54
C LYS A 230 -23.68 -5.17 26.40
N THR A 231 -24.93 -4.71 26.44
CA THR A 231 -25.87 -4.91 25.31
C THR A 231 -25.34 -4.24 24.04
N ILE A 232 -24.70 -3.07 24.15
CA ILE A 232 -24.11 -2.36 23.01
C ILE A 232 -22.87 -3.08 22.46
N GLU A 233 -22.02 -3.66 23.29
CA GLU A 233 -20.87 -4.48 22.90
C GLU A 233 -21.33 -5.73 22.14
N ILE A 234 -22.34 -6.43 22.65
CA ILE A 234 -22.97 -7.59 21.98
C ILE A 234 -23.52 -7.18 20.61
N LYS A 235 -24.26 -6.08 20.55
CA LYS A 235 -24.79 -5.52 19.30
C LYS A 235 -23.66 -5.17 18.32
N THR A 236 -22.57 -4.60 18.81
CA THR A 236 -21.40 -4.22 17.99
C THR A 236 -20.75 -5.45 17.38
N MET A 237 -20.50 -6.49 18.18
CA MET A 237 -19.96 -7.76 17.71
C MET A 237 -20.91 -8.46 16.72
N TYR A 238 -22.22 -8.46 16.96
CA TYR A 238 -23.20 -9.10 16.07
C TYR A 238 -23.44 -8.35 14.77
N GLN A 239 -23.50 -7.02 14.78
CA GLN A 239 -23.66 -6.28 13.54
C GLN A 239 -22.50 -6.51 12.58
N ALA A 240 -21.29 -6.59 13.12
CA ALA A 240 -20.11 -6.80 12.31
C ALA A 240 -20.05 -8.23 11.71
N LEU A 241 -20.77 -9.21 12.29
CA LEU A 241 -20.97 -10.54 11.66
C LEU A 241 -21.69 -10.47 10.30
N ARG A 242 -22.49 -9.44 10.01
CA ARG A 242 -23.18 -9.33 8.70
C ARG A 242 -22.22 -9.29 7.52
N HIS A 243 -20.97 -8.89 7.78
CA HIS A 243 -19.93 -8.77 6.76
C HIS A 243 -18.83 -9.83 6.92
N PHE A 244 -18.82 -10.59 8.02
CA PHE A 244 -17.74 -11.51 8.38
C PHE A 244 -18.25 -12.79 9.04
N ASN A 245 -17.69 -13.93 8.65
CA ASN A 245 -18.18 -15.24 9.10
C ASN A 245 -17.65 -15.71 10.47
N ARG A 246 -16.97 -14.86 11.25
CA ARG A 246 -16.27 -15.27 12.50
C ARG A 246 -16.47 -14.27 13.64
N ILE A 247 -17.16 -14.70 14.70
CA ILE A 247 -17.38 -13.89 15.92
C ILE A 247 -16.07 -13.61 16.67
N SER A 248 -15.11 -14.55 16.60
CA SER A 248 -13.81 -14.45 17.26
C SER A 248 -13.05 -13.17 16.88
N VAL A 249 -13.15 -12.75 15.61
CA VAL A 249 -12.51 -11.54 15.08
C VAL A 249 -12.92 -10.30 15.89
N PHE A 250 -14.21 -10.16 16.18
CA PHE A 250 -14.74 -8.99 16.90
C PHE A 250 -14.52 -9.07 18.41
N GLN A 251 -14.53 -10.29 18.97
CA GLN A 251 -14.21 -10.47 20.39
C GLN A 251 -12.73 -10.14 20.66
N LEU A 252 -11.82 -10.51 19.75
CA LEU A 252 -10.40 -10.14 19.82
C LEU A 252 -10.20 -8.64 19.59
N ALA A 253 -10.92 -8.04 18.64
CA ALA A 253 -10.88 -6.60 18.41
C ALA A 253 -11.35 -5.79 19.63
N ARG A 254 -12.40 -6.25 20.32
CA ARG A 254 -12.84 -5.69 21.59
C ARG A 254 -11.72 -5.73 22.63
N LEU A 255 -11.12 -6.91 22.83
CA LEU A 255 -10.03 -7.09 23.80
C LEU A 255 -8.88 -6.11 23.52
N ILE A 256 -8.45 -6.01 22.26
CA ILE A 256 -7.42 -5.07 21.83
C ILE A 256 -7.85 -3.62 22.12
N SER A 257 -9.09 -3.24 21.79
CA SER A 257 -9.59 -1.88 22.03
C SER A 257 -9.55 -1.51 23.53
N VAL A 258 -10.02 -2.40 24.40
CA VAL A 258 -10.00 -2.19 25.86
C VAL A 258 -8.57 -2.11 26.38
N ALA A 259 -7.70 -3.04 25.97
CA ALA A 259 -6.31 -3.09 26.39
C ALA A 259 -5.51 -1.85 25.96
N VAL A 260 -5.67 -1.41 24.71
CA VAL A 260 -5.02 -0.20 24.16
C VAL A 260 -5.50 1.06 24.87
N LYS A 261 -6.81 1.21 25.10
CA LYS A 261 -7.36 2.37 25.83
C LYS A 261 -6.83 2.45 27.26
N LYS A 262 -6.74 1.31 27.95
CA LYS A 262 -6.27 1.27 29.34
C LYS A 262 -4.78 1.62 29.46
N TYR A 263 -3.97 1.23 28.49
CA TYR A 263 -2.53 1.50 28.48
C TYR A 263 -2.20 3.00 28.44
N ASN A 264 -3.04 3.80 27.76
CA ASN A 264 -2.97 5.26 27.69
C ASN A 264 -1.56 5.83 27.41
N ARG A 265 -0.75 5.09 26.63
CA ARG A 265 0.59 5.47 26.18
C ARG A 265 0.77 5.11 24.70
N PRO A 266 1.73 5.71 23.99
CA PRO A 266 2.06 5.29 22.63
C PRO A 266 2.45 3.80 22.58
N LEU A 267 1.93 3.08 21.58
CA LEU A 267 2.21 1.64 21.42
C LEU A 267 3.54 1.39 20.69
N TYR A 268 3.94 2.35 19.86
CA TYR A 268 5.11 2.33 18.98
C TYR A 268 5.82 3.68 19.03
N ALA A 269 7.08 3.70 18.59
CA ALA A 269 7.88 4.92 18.51
C ALA A 269 7.28 5.90 17.49
N ALA A 270 7.32 7.20 17.79
CA ALA A 270 6.86 8.23 16.87
C ALA A 270 7.75 8.29 15.62
N ASP A 271 7.15 8.69 14.49
CA ASP A 271 7.85 8.81 13.20
C ASP A 271 9.06 9.76 13.30
N GLU A 272 9.02 10.76 14.18
CA GLU A 272 10.13 11.70 14.38
C GLU A 272 11.41 11.05 14.92
N LEU A 273 11.30 9.84 15.48
CA LEU A 273 12.42 9.06 15.99
C LEU A 273 13.02 8.13 14.92
N MET A 274 12.44 8.08 13.72
CA MET A 274 12.91 7.23 12.63
C MET A 274 14.15 7.82 11.95
N PRO A 275 15.14 6.99 11.57
CA PRO A 275 16.43 7.48 11.08
C PRO A 275 16.34 8.38 9.83
N SER A 276 15.38 8.13 8.94
CA SER A 276 15.19 8.91 7.71
C SER A 276 14.13 10.01 7.84
N TYR A 277 13.63 10.26 9.06
CA TYR A 277 12.68 11.35 9.30
C TYR A 277 13.33 12.71 9.04
N VAL A 278 12.54 13.62 8.46
CA VAL A 278 12.94 15.01 8.21
C VAL A 278 11.94 15.92 8.91
N ALA A 279 12.47 16.79 9.77
CA ALA A 279 11.71 17.78 10.50
C ALA A 279 10.97 18.75 9.56
N ASP A 280 9.86 19.32 10.03
CA ASP A 280 9.03 20.22 9.23
C ASP A 280 9.80 21.43 8.67
N SER A 281 10.82 21.91 9.38
CA SER A 281 11.71 23.00 8.93
C SER A 281 12.47 22.70 7.64
N ASP A 282 12.88 21.45 7.46
CA ASP A 282 13.75 21.01 6.35
C ASP A 282 12.97 20.21 5.30
N ARG A 283 11.68 19.94 5.54
CA ARG A 283 10.84 19.11 4.69
C ARG A 283 10.75 19.63 3.25
N ALA A 284 10.59 20.93 3.07
CA ALA A 284 10.49 21.53 1.73
C ALA A 284 11.74 21.25 0.87
N LYS A 285 12.92 21.47 1.45
CA LYS A 285 14.20 21.19 0.78
C LYS A 285 14.33 19.72 0.42
N ALA A 286 14.02 18.84 1.37
CA ALA A 286 14.15 17.41 1.16
C ALA A 286 13.12 16.87 0.14
N ASP A 287 11.93 17.47 0.06
CA ASP A 287 10.92 17.17 -0.97
C ASP A 287 11.39 17.58 -2.36
N ASP A 288 12.07 18.72 -2.49
CA ASP A 288 12.61 19.19 -3.75
C ASP A 288 13.79 18.31 -4.22
N GLU A 289 14.70 17.93 -3.33
CA GLU A 289 15.77 16.94 -3.62
C GLU A 289 15.20 15.59 -4.09
N GLU A 290 14.08 15.14 -3.52
CA GLU A 290 13.41 13.90 -3.93
C GLU A 290 12.74 14.05 -5.31
N LYS A 291 12.09 15.19 -5.60
CA LYS A 291 11.54 15.47 -6.93
C LYS A 291 12.64 15.50 -7.99
N GLU A 292 13.78 16.11 -7.70
CA GLU A 292 14.94 16.15 -8.60
C GLU A 292 15.46 14.74 -8.90
N TYR A 293 15.61 13.90 -7.87
CA TYR A 293 16.01 12.50 -8.05
C TYR A 293 15.02 11.71 -8.92
N GLN A 294 13.71 11.86 -8.69
CA GLN A 294 12.67 11.20 -9.48
C GLN A 294 12.66 11.69 -10.94
N ALA A 295 12.87 12.99 -11.16
CA ALA A 295 12.99 13.55 -12.50
C ALA A 295 14.20 12.98 -13.24
N LEU A 296 15.35 12.86 -12.57
CA LEU A 296 16.55 12.26 -13.12
C LEU A 296 16.36 10.77 -13.44
N ALA A 297 15.73 10.00 -12.55
CA ALA A 297 15.38 8.60 -12.78
C ALA A 297 14.52 8.41 -14.04
N LYS A 298 13.51 9.27 -14.21
CA LYS A 298 12.62 9.28 -15.38
C LYS A 298 13.35 9.65 -16.67
N GLN A 299 14.31 10.58 -16.60
CA GLN A 299 15.14 10.91 -17.76
C GLN A 299 15.99 9.70 -18.18
N VAL A 300 16.64 9.04 -17.22
CA VAL A 300 17.47 7.86 -17.47
C VAL A 300 16.68 6.69 -18.05
N SER A 301 15.46 6.42 -17.56
CA SER A 301 14.62 5.34 -18.10
C SER A 301 14.22 5.56 -19.57
N GLY A 302 14.17 6.81 -20.03
CA GLY A 302 13.84 7.14 -21.42
C GLY A 302 15.05 7.23 -22.37
N LEU A 303 16.28 7.08 -21.87
CA LEU A 303 17.49 7.22 -22.69
C LEU A 303 17.61 6.12 -23.75
N ASP A 304 17.28 4.88 -23.40
CA ASP A 304 17.42 3.75 -24.31
C ASP A 304 16.46 3.86 -25.50
N GLU A 305 15.23 4.35 -25.27
CA GLU A 305 14.27 4.64 -26.33
C GLU A 305 14.75 5.78 -27.24
N LYS A 306 15.30 6.86 -26.67
CA LYS A 306 15.86 7.98 -27.43
C LYS A 306 17.04 7.55 -28.30
N LYS A 307 17.95 6.73 -27.74
CA LYS A 307 19.09 6.16 -28.47
C LYS A 307 18.62 5.29 -29.63
N ALA A 308 17.71 4.35 -29.37
CA ALA A 308 17.16 3.46 -30.40
C ALA A 308 16.42 4.22 -31.52
N ARG A 309 15.89 5.41 -31.25
CA ARG A 309 15.29 6.28 -32.27
C ARG A 309 16.36 6.92 -33.16
N CYS A 310 17.45 7.42 -32.57
CA CYS A 310 18.56 8.01 -33.31
C CYS A 310 19.29 6.97 -34.17
N GLU A 311 19.50 5.76 -33.65
CA GLU A 311 20.09 4.64 -34.40
C GLU A 311 19.24 4.27 -35.64
N ARG A 312 17.92 4.18 -35.48
CA ARG A 312 17.00 3.91 -36.60
C ARG A 312 17.01 5.00 -37.65
N GLU A 313 17.07 6.26 -37.22
CA GLU A 313 17.15 7.41 -38.13
C GLU A 313 18.46 7.38 -38.93
N LEU A 314 19.59 7.18 -38.25
CA LEU A 314 20.90 7.07 -38.88
C LEU A 314 20.96 5.94 -39.90
N GLU A 315 20.45 4.75 -39.55
CA GLU A 315 20.43 3.59 -40.45
C GLU A 315 19.57 3.85 -41.70
N ALA A 316 18.40 4.48 -41.53
CA ALA A 316 17.56 4.87 -42.65
C ALA A 316 18.27 5.86 -43.60
N ARG A 317 19.02 6.83 -43.05
CA ARG A 317 19.80 7.79 -43.84
C ARG A 317 20.98 7.14 -44.55
N LYS A 318 21.70 6.23 -43.88
CA LYS A 318 22.79 5.44 -44.50
C LYS A 318 22.28 4.64 -45.69
N LYS A 319 21.13 3.97 -45.55
CA LYS A 319 20.50 3.24 -46.66
C LYS A 319 20.14 4.15 -47.83
N GLN A 320 19.55 5.31 -47.57
CA GLN A 320 19.23 6.31 -48.61
C GLN A 320 20.48 6.83 -49.32
N LEU A 321 21.57 7.07 -48.58
CA LEU A 321 22.85 7.48 -49.14
C LEU A 321 23.46 6.41 -50.05
N GLU A 322 23.43 5.14 -49.65
CA GLU A 322 23.92 4.04 -50.48
C GLU A 322 23.12 3.90 -51.79
N GLU A 323 21.80 4.03 -51.73
CA GLU A 323 20.96 4.06 -52.94
C GLU A 323 21.27 5.28 -53.83
N ALA A 324 21.51 6.46 -53.23
CA ALA A 324 21.86 7.67 -53.97
C ALA A 324 23.26 7.60 -54.58
N LYS A 325 24.24 6.98 -53.90
CA LYS A 325 25.59 6.70 -54.44
C LYS A 325 25.49 5.86 -55.70
N LYS A 326 24.81 4.71 -55.64
CA LYS A 326 24.61 3.82 -56.80
C LYS A 326 23.97 4.56 -57.99
N ARG A 327 22.99 5.42 -57.73
CA ARG A 327 22.34 6.24 -58.78
C ARG A 327 23.27 7.30 -59.36
N ALA A 328 24.06 7.97 -58.53
CA ALA A 328 25.03 8.97 -58.97
C ALA A 328 26.16 8.33 -59.80
N ASP A 329 26.67 7.18 -59.35
CA ASP A 329 27.72 6.44 -60.04
C ASP A 329 27.21 5.95 -61.42
N ALA A 330 26.00 5.38 -61.48
CA ALA A 330 25.37 4.98 -62.74
C ALA A 330 25.11 6.15 -63.70
N ALA A 331 24.66 7.31 -63.20
CA ALA A 331 24.46 8.51 -64.02
C ALA A 331 25.80 9.06 -64.56
N SER A 332 26.86 9.03 -63.75
CA SER A 332 28.20 9.44 -64.14
C SER A 332 28.81 8.52 -65.20
N GLU A 333 28.66 7.19 -65.04
CA GLU A 333 29.09 6.21 -66.05
C GLU A 333 28.35 6.42 -67.37
N ASN A 334 27.03 6.61 -67.33
CA ASN A 334 26.23 6.88 -68.52
C ASN A 334 26.65 8.17 -69.22
N TYR A 335 26.86 9.26 -68.47
CA TYR A 335 27.38 10.51 -69.02
C TYR A 335 28.76 10.32 -69.67
N THR A 336 29.67 9.58 -69.03
CA THR A 336 31.00 9.30 -69.55
C THR A 336 30.92 8.56 -70.90
N LYS A 337 30.01 7.60 -71.01
CA LYS A 337 29.77 6.87 -72.27
C LYS A 337 29.24 7.78 -73.37
N ILE A 338 28.24 8.60 -73.08
CA ILE A 338 27.66 9.56 -74.05
C ILE A 338 28.73 10.60 -74.47
N SER A 339 29.59 11.02 -73.55
CA SER A 339 30.71 11.91 -73.83
C SER A 339 31.72 11.30 -74.79
N LEU A 340 32.07 10.01 -74.61
CA LEU A 340 32.94 9.29 -75.53
C LEU A 340 32.31 9.17 -76.92
N ASP A 341 31.03 8.77 -77.00
CA ASP A 341 30.27 8.69 -78.26
C ASP A 341 30.24 10.06 -78.99
N PHE A 342 30.12 11.16 -78.24
CA PHE A 342 30.16 12.51 -78.79
C PHE A 342 31.54 12.87 -79.33
N SER A 343 32.62 12.58 -78.58
CA SER A 343 34.00 12.82 -79.02
C SER A 343 34.36 12.02 -80.27
N GLU A 344 33.91 10.76 -80.37
CA GLU A 344 34.11 9.95 -81.57
C GLU A 344 33.42 10.53 -82.81
N LEU A 345 32.21 11.08 -82.64
CA LEU A 345 31.52 11.78 -83.72
C LEU A 345 32.26 13.07 -84.10
N GLU A 346 32.74 13.83 -83.12
CA GLU A 346 33.46 15.08 -83.33
C GLU A 346 34.78 14.90 -84.10
N LEU A 347 35.49 13.77 -83.88
CA LEU A 347 36.69 13.41 -84.63
C LEU A 347 36.43 13.15 -86.13
N LYS A 348 35.23 12.66 -86.48
CA LYS A 348 34.84 12.38 -87.88
C LYS A 348 34.30 13.61 -88.60
N LYS A 349 34.13 14.73 -87.90
CA LYS A 349 33.49 15.95 -88.42
C LYS A 349 34.14 16.47 -89.71
N ASP A 350 35.46 16.46 -89.79
CA ASP A 350 36.18 16.98 -90.95
C ASP A 350 36.00 16.09 -92.21
N GLU A 351 35.78 14.79 -92.04
CA GLU A 351 35.50 13.83 -93.14
C GLU A 351 34.16 14.15 -93.81
N TYR A 352 33.14 14.52 -93.02
CA TYR A 352 31.82 14.92 -93.51
C TYR A 352 31.76 16.37 -94.04
N ILE A 353 32.72 17.23 -93.68
CA ILE A 353 32.83 18.60 -94.20
C ILE A 353 33.55 18.63 -95.57
N ASN A 354 34.55 17.76 -95.76
CA ASN A 354 35.42 17.77 -96.95
C ASN A 354 34.84 17.05 -98.19
N GLY A 355 33.55 16.68 -98.18
CA GLY A 355 32.81 16.28 -99.39
C GLY A 355 32.93 14.82 -99.83
N GLY A 356 33.44 13.92 -98.98
CA GLY A 356 33.58 12.49 -99.28
C GLY A 356 32.32 11.62 -99.14
N HIS A 357 31.18 12.20 -98.75
CA HIS A 357 29.95 11.48 -98.37
C HIS A 357 28.72 12.01 -99.10
N THR A 358 27.70 11.15 -99.27
CA THR A 358 26.44 11.53 -99.91
C THR A 358 25.62 12.48 -99.03
N GLU A 359 24.73 13.28 -99.64
CA GLU A 359 23.88 14.25 -98.91
C GLU A 359 23.02 13.58 -97.82
N ALA A 360 22.56 12.34 -98.06
CA ALA A 360 21.80 11.55 -97.10
C ALA A 360 22.65 11.13 -95.88
N GLU A 361 23.90 10.73 -96.09
CA GLU A 361 24.84 10.33 -95.03
C GLU A 361 25.25 11.53 -94.17
N THR A 362 25.53 12.66 -94.79
CA THR A 362 25.87 13.92 -94.10
C THR A 362 24.70 14.41 -93.25
N LYS A 363 23.46 14.36 -93.76
CA LYS A 363 22.25 14.73 -93.00
C LYS A 363 22.00 13.79 -91.82
N SER A 364 22.23 12.48 -91.99
CA SER A 364 22.12 11.48 -90.92
C SER A 364 23.17 11.69 -89.82
N TYR A 365 24.42 12.01 -90.21
CA TYR A 365 25.50 12.34 -89.29
C TYR A 365 25.17 13.56 -88.42
N TYR A 366 24.74 14.68 -89.01
CA TYR A 366 24.36 15.88 -88.24
C TYR A 366 23.12 15.66 -87.36
N ALA A 367 22.18 14.83 -87.79
CA ALA A 367 21.04 14.43 -86.94
C ALA A 367 21.53 13.64 -85.72
N ARG A 368 22.48 12.72 -85.89
CA ARG A 368 23.10 11.94 -84.82
C ARG A 368 23.94 12.80 -83.88
N VAL A 369 24.74 13.73 -84.40
CA VAL A 369 25.50 14.70 -83.59
C VAL A 369 24.57 15.55 -82.73
N ASN A 370 23.49 16.07 -83.30
CA ASN A 370 22.50 16.87 -82.55
C ASN A 370 21.77 16.04 -81.49
N ASP A 371 21.46 14.77 -81.78
CA ASP A 371 20.83 13.87 -80.82
C ASP A 371 21.77 13.51 -79.66
N VAL A 372 23.01 13.10 -79.96
CA VAL A 372 24.03 12.80 -78.95
C VAL A 372 24.37 14.05 -78.14
N LYS A 373 24.42 15.23 -78.75
CA LYS A 373 24.61 16.51 -78.02
C LYS A 373 23.48 16.77 -77.02
N ARG A 374 22.22 16.57 -77.42
CA ARG A 374 21.07 16.68 -76.50
C ARG A 374 21.12 15.64 -75.38
N GLN A 375 21.57 14.43 -75.68
CA GLN A 375 21.77 13.39 -74.68
C GLN A 375 22.92 13.74 -73.72
N LEU A 376 23.99 14.37 -74.21
CA LEU A 376 25.12 14.83 -73.41
C LEU A 376 24.70 15.92 -72.43
N ASP A 377 23.97 16.94 -72.90
CA ASP A 377 23.47 18.02 -72.07
C ASP A 377 22.54 17.49 -70.96
N ARG A 378 21.60 16.58 -71.31
CA ARG A 378 20.72 15.93 -70.32
C ARG A 378 21.48 15.01 -69.36
N GLY A 379 22.49 14.30 -69.86
CA GLY A 379 23.31 13.39 -69.07
C GLY A 379 24.17 14.14 -68.05
N LEU A 380 24.71 15.31 -68.44
CA LEU A 380 25.43 16.19 -67.53
C LEU A 380 24.51 16.70 -66.42
N GLU A 381 23.33 17.20 -66.78
CA GLU A 381 22.36 17.71 -65.81
C GLU A 381 21.87 16.63 -64.84
N ASP A 382 21.55 15.42 -65.33
CA ASP A 382 21.15 14.29 -64.47
C ASP A 382 22.30 13.86 -63.54
N SER A 383 23.53 13.72 -64.07
CA SER A 383 24.71 13.38 -63.28
C SER A 383 24.97 14.40 -62.17
N GLU A 384 24.92 15.70 -62.49
CA GLU A 384 25.05 16.77 -61.50
C GLU A 384 23.92 16.72 -60.45
N GLN A 385 22.68 16.48 -60.88
CA GLN A 385 21.54 16.41 -59.98
C GLN A 385 21.67 15.23 -59.00
N LYS A 386 22.05 14.03 -59.49
CA LYS A 386 22.27 12.87 -58.63
C LYS A 386 23.46 13.09 -57.69
N ARG A 387 24.54 13.72 -58.16
CA ARG A 387 25.69 14.09 -57.33
C ARG A 387 25.30 15.03 -56.21
N ARG A 388 24.57 16.12 -56.50
CA ARG A 388 24.05 17.05 -55.48
C ARG A 388 23.18 16.32 -54.46
N LYS A 389 22.33 15.38 -54.89
CA LYS A 389 21.47 14.62 -53.98
C LYS A 389 22.27 13.67 -53.06
N LYS A 390 23.31 13.02 -53.60
CA LYS A 390 24.26 12.21 -52.83
C LYS A 390 24.96 13.07 -51.78
N ASP A 391 25.46 14.25 -52.16
CA ASP A 391 26.18 15.16 -51.26
C ASP A 391 25.25 15.66 -50.13
N GLU A 392 23.99 15.99 -50.45
CA GLU A 392 22.96 16.37 -49.47
C GLU A 392 22.68 15.24 -48.47
N LEU A 393 22.50 14.00 -48.95
CA LEU A 393 22.28 12.84 -48.10
C LEU A 393 23.52 12.49 -47.26
N SER A 394 24.72 12.72 -47.79
CA SER A 394 25.97 12.55 -47.05
C SER A 394 26.02 13.49 -45.86
N ASN A 395 25.67 14.77 -46.06
CA ASN A 395 25.57 15.74 -44.96
C ASN A 395 24.50 15.34 -43.94
N GLN A 396 23.35 14.81 -44.39
CA GLN A 396 22.31 14.33 -43.47
C GLN A 396 22.76 13.12 -42.64
N VAL A 397 23.58 12.22 -43.19
CA VAL A 397 24.18 11.11 -42.44
C VAL A 397 25.14 11.64 -41.38
N ILE A 398 25.97 12.63 -41.71
CA ILE A 398 26.89 13.28 -40.74
C ILE A 398 26.10 13.90 -39.60
N ILE A 399 25.06 14.71 -39.89
CA ILE A 399 24.22 15.33 -38.85
C ILE A 399 23.53 14.27 -37.98
N ALA A 400 23.04 13.17 -38.56
CA ALA A 400 22.41 12.09 -37.82
C ALA A 400 23.42 11.35 -36.92
N GLN A 401 24.67 11.19 -37.39
CA GLN A 401 25.77 10.60 -36.63
C GLN A 401 26.16 11.50 -35.45
N ASP A 402 26.38 12.79 -35.68
CA ASP A 402 26.71 13.77 -34.64
C ASP A 402 25.63 13.82 -33.55
N ARG A 403 24.35 13.76 -33.97
CA ARG A 403 23.22 13.72 -33.05
C ARG A 403 23.18 12.44 -32.21
N LEU A 404 23.53 11.29 -32.78
CA LEU A 404 23.63 10.04 -32.03
C LEU A 404 24.77 10.12 -30.99
N GLU A 405 25.93 10.63 -31.38
CA GLU A 405 27.09 10.81 -30.49
C GLU A 405 26.79 11.78 -29.34
N LEU A 406 26.13 12.91 -29.63
CA LEU A 406 25.68 13.84 -28.60
C LEU A 406 24.70 13.18 -27.63
N GLN A 407 23.72 12.44 -28.15
CA GLN A 407 22.73 11.72 -27.34
C GLN A 407 23.36 10.64 -26.46
N GLU A 408 24.41 9.96 -26.94
CA GLU A 408 25.19 9.00 -26.15
C GLU A 408 25.98 9.68 -25.03
N LYS A 409 26.64 10.81 -25.33
CA LYS A 409 27.40 11.59 -24.33
C LYS A 409 26.50 12.14 -23.24
N GLU A 410 25.41 12.83 -23.60
CA GLU A 410 24.41 13.31 -22.64
C GLU A 410 23.81 12.15 -21.83
N GLY A 411 23.56 11.00 -22.48
CA GLY A 411 23.07 9.81 -21.81
C GLY A 411 24.05 9.24 -20.78
N GLN A 412 25.35 9.26 -21.08
CA GLN A 412 26.40 8.85 -20.13
C GLN A 412 26.48 9.79 -18.94
N GLU A 413 26.44 11.11 -19.17
CA GLU A 413 26.47 12.12 -18.11
C GLU A 413 25.25 11.99 -17.18
N LEU A 414 24.05 11.81 -17.74
CA LEU A 414 22.82 11.58 -16.96
C LEU A 414 22.87 10.28 -16.16
N ARG A 415 23.36 9.18 -16.74
CA ARG A 415 23.52 7.90 -16.03
C ARG A 415 24.54 8.02 -14.90
N ALA A 416 25.63 8.75 -15.11
CA ALA A 416 26.65 9.00 -14.08
C ALA A 416 26.08 9.84 -12.92
N ALA A 417 25.35 10.92 -13.23
CA ALA A 417 24.68 11.75 -12.23
C ALA A 417 23.64 10.94 -11.42
N TYR A 418 22.81 10.15 -12.11
CA TYR A 418 21.81 9.30 -11.47
C TYR A 418 22.44 8.26 -10.55
N LYS A 419 23.52 7.62 -11.01
CA LYS A 419 24.28 6.66 -10.21
C LYS A 419 24.88 7.34 -8.97
N ALA A 420 25.54 8.49 -9.12
CA ALA A 420 26.12 9.22 -8.00
C ALA A 420 25.07 9.59 -6.94
N GLN A 421 23.90 10.10 -7.36
CA GLN A 421 22.82 10.45 -6.43
C GLN A 421 22.20 9.21 -5.77
N THR A 422 22.07 8.10 -6.51
CA THR A 422 21.62 6.82 -5.96
C THR A 422 22.61 6.28 -4.92
N ASP A 423 23.91 6.34 -5.21
CA ASP A 423 24.97 5.91 -4.28
C ASP A 423 24.99 6.77 -3.02
N ILE A 424 24.75 8.08 -3.11
CA ILE A 424 24.60 8.97 -1.95
C ILE A 424 23.40 8.55 -1.09
N ARG A 425 22.22 8.34 -1.71
CA ARG A 425 21.01 7.89 -1.00
C ARG A 425 21.25 6.53 -0.33
N MET A 426 21.80 5.58 -1.06
CA MET A 426 22.13 4.23 -0.56
C MET A 426 23.09 4.28 0.63
N ASN A 427 24.20 5.03 0.52
CA ASN A 427 25.20 5.11 1.58
C ASN A 427 24.67 5.82 2.83
N ASN A 428 23.82 6.84 2.65
CA ASN A 428 23.14 7.50 3.76
C ASN A 428 22.21 6.53 4.50
N LEU A 429 21.38 5.77 3.76
CA LEU A 429 20.52 4.74 4.37
C LEU A 429 21.35 3.69 5.10
N LYS A 430 22.41 3.17 4.46
CA LYS A 430 23.31 2.19 5.07
C LYS A 430 23.90 2.69 6.38
N ARG A 431 24.40 3.93 6.41
CA ARG A 431 24.95 4.56 7.61
C ARG A 431 23.91 4.68 8.73
N LEU A 432 22.71 5.18 8.40
CA LEU A 432 21.66 5.39 9.38
C LEU A 432 21.11 4.08 9.93
N TRP A 433 20.77 3.13 9.06
CA TRP A 433 20.17 1.86 9.44
C TRP A 433 21.14 0.97 10.21
N SER A 434 22.41 0.90 9.81
CA SER A 434 23.42 0.10 10.52
C SER A 434 23.73 0.64 11.92
N ALA A 435 23.52 1.94 12.15
CA ALA A 435 23.68 2.54 13.48
C ALA A 435 22.43 2.35 14.35
N TYR A 436 21.24 2.41 13.75
CA TYR A 436 19.97 2.41 14.47
C TYR A 436 19.45 0.99 14.75
N TYR A 437 19.60 0.06 13.81
CA TYR A 437 19.18 -1.34 13.93
C TYR A 437 20.42 -2.24 14.03
N TYR A 438 20.73 -2.71 15.24
CA TYR A 438 21.95 -3.49 15.51
C TYR A 438 21.70 -4.98 15.75
N LYS A 439 20.43 -5.42 15.85
CA LYS A 439 20.08 -6.83 16.07
C LYS A 439 20.15 -7.71 14.84
N PHE A 440 20.20 -7.13 13.64
CA PHE A 440 20.29 -7.83 12.37
C PHE A 440 21.03 -6.96 11.36
N HIS A 441 21.60 -7.59 10.34
CA HIS A 441 22.40 -6.90 9.33
C HIS A 441 21.62 -6.76 8.03
N PHE A 442 22.00 -5.80 7.20
CA PHE A 442 21.36 -5.56 5.90
C PHE A 442 22.37 -5.74 4.77
N GLY A 443 21.96 -6.41 3.70
CA GLY A 443 22.76 -6.55 2.49
C GLY A 443 22.73 -5.30 1.60
N ASP A 444 23.83 -5.02 0.89
CA ASP A 444 23.95 -3.85 0.01
C ASP A 444 22.87 -3.80 -1.08
N LYS A 445 22.43 -4.96 -1.58
CA LYS A 445 21.34 -5.06 -2.57
C LYS A 445 20.02 -4.52 -2.03
N LEU A 446 19.75 -4.67 -0.73
CA LEU A 446 18.54 -4.14 -0.11
C LEU A 446 18.58 -2.61 -0.07
N PHE A 447 19.70 -2.01 0.34
CA PHE A 447 19.84 -0.55 0.36
C PHE A 447 19.69 0.05 -1.03
N LEU A 448 20.30 -0.55 -2.04
CA LEU A 448 20.14 -0.11 -3.43
C LEU A 448 18.68 -0.16 -3.86
N HIS A 449 18.00 -1.29 -3.60
CA HIS A 449 16.59 -1.45 -3.93
C HIS A 449 15.70 -0.41 -3.23
N ILE A 450 15.95 -0.14 -1.94
CA ILE A 450 15.18 0.84 -1.17
C ILE A 450 15.43 2.26 -1.71
N ALA A 451 16.69 2.63 -1.92
CA ALA A 451 17.08 3.95 -2.40
C ALA A 451 16.46 4.32 -3.77
N MET A 452 16.31 3.34 -4.64
CA MET A 452 15.78 3.52 -6.00
C MET A 452 14.26 3.56 -6.08
N ASN A 453 13.57 2.75 -5.26
CA ASN A 453 12.15 2.44 -5.49
C ASN A 453 11.18 3.04 -4.48
N TYR A 454 11.68 3.55 -3.35
CA TYR A 454 10.83 4.05 -2.27
C TYR A 454 11.09 5.53 -1.99
N THR A 455 9.99 6.25 -1.75
CA THR A 455 10.04 7.65 -1.32
C THR A 455 10.46 7.74 0.14
N ARG A 456 10.88 8.93 0.58
CA ARG A 456 11.25 9.16 1.98
C ARG A 456 10.14 8.79 2.96
N SER A 457 8.89 9.13 2.65
CA SER A 457 7.73 8.78 3.50
C SER A 457 7.53 7.26 3.62
N GLN A 458 7.70 6.54 2.52
CA GLN A 458 7.63 5.08 2.51
C GLN A 458 8.80 4.45 3.29
N ILE A 459 9.99 5.04 3.21
CA ILE A 459 11.17 4.61 3.99
C ILE A 459 10.91 4.78 5.49
N VAL A 460 10.35 5.91 5.93
CA VAL A 460 9.97 6.11 7.34
C VAL A 460 8.93 5.06 7.80
N THR A 461 7.99 4.71 6.93
CA THR A 461 7.01 3.64 7.21
C THR A 461 7.69 2.27 7.37
N ILE A 462 8.66 1.96 6.49
CA ILE A 462 9.48 0.74 6.58
C ILE A 462 10.29 0.74 7.88
N GLU A 463 10.91 1.87 8.23
CA GLU A 463 11.70 2.07 9.45
C GLU A 463 10.87 1.85 10.71
N ALA A 464 9.64 2.38 10.77
CA ALA A 464 8.74 2.17 11.90
C ALA A 464 8.45 0.67 12.14
N MET A 465 8.31 -0.11 11.07
CA MET A 465 8.17 -1.56 11.18
C MET A 465 9.47 -2.24 11.62
N LEU A 466 10.61 -1.87 11.03
CA LEU A 466 11.92 -2.39 11.45
C LEU A 466 12.23 -2.08 12.91
N LYS A 467 11.78 -0.93 13.42
CA LYS A 467 11.89 -0.56 14.83
C LYS A 467 11.11 -1.50 15.73
N GLU A 468 9.87 -1.83 15.38
CA GLU A 468 9.08 -2.77 16.16
C GLU A 468 9.71 -4.17 16.18
N ILE A 469 10.20 -4.63 15.03
CA ILE A 469 10.94 -5.89 14.87
C ILE A 469 12.23 -5.88 15.70
N HIS A 470 12.98 -4.77 15.66
CA HIS A 470 14.19 -4.59 16.45
C HIS A 470 13.92 -4.56 17.95
N GLU A 471 12.74 -4.10 18.38
CA GLU A 471 12.33 -4.10 19.78
C GLU A 471 11.74 -5.43 20.26
N SER A 472 11.44 -6.36 19.35
CA SER A 472 11.08 -7.74 19.71
C SER A 472 12.28 -8.48 20.30
N ARG A 473 12.00 -9.45 21.18
CA ARG A 473 13.07 -10.25 21.80
C ARG A 473 13.71 -11.19 20.79
N ASP A 474 12.89 -11.92 20.04
CA ASP A 474 13.30 -12.72 18.88
C ASP A 474 12.62 -12.20 17.63
N TRP A 475 13.33 -11.37 16.87
CA TRP A 475 12.80 -10.77 15.65
C TRP A 475 12.41 -11.81 14.58
N ARG A 476 12.90 -13.05 14.67
CA ARG A 476 12.58 -14.13 13.72
C ARG A 476 11.14 -14.57 13.79
N VAL A 477 10.39 -14.24 14.85
CA VAL A 477 8.94 -14.50 14.93
C VAL A 477 8.13 -13.78 13.85
N TYR A 478 8.71 -12.76 13.20
CA TYR A 478 8.11 -12.02 12.09
C TYR A 478 8.37 -12.66 10.72
N LEU A 479 9.24 -13.67 10.63
CA LEU A 479 9.56 -14.35 9.38
C LEU A 479 8.48 -15.35 8.98
N LYS A 480 8.17 -15.39 7.69
CA LYS A 480 7.37 -16.44 7.05
C LYS A 480 8.27 -17.12 6.01
N GLU A 481 8.65 -18.38 6.25
CA GLU A 481 9.51 -19.16 5.35
C GLU A 481 10.77 -18.37 4.92
N ASP A 482 11.49 -17.83 5.91
CA ASP A 482 12.70 -16.99 5.76
C ASP A 482 12.50 -15.64 5.06
N ARG A 483 11.26 -15.16 4.98
CA ARG A 483 10.94 -13.85 4.40
C ARG A 483 10.28 -12.94 5.41
N LEU A 484 10.77 -11.70 5.46
CA LEU A 484 10.14 -10.61 6.18
C LEU A 484 9.28 -9.80 5.20
N TYR A 485 7.99 -9.66 5.52
CA TYR A 485 7.07 -8.86 4.72
C TYR A 485 6.82 -7.54 5.42
N VAL A 486 7.27 -6.44 4.81
CA VAL A 486 7.22 -5.11 5.40
C VAL A 486 6.17 -4.25 4.69
N TYR A 487 5.27 -3.65 5.46
CA TYR A 487 4.34 -2.67 4.93
C TYR A 487 5.05 -1.37 4.59
N THR A 488 4.73 -0.80 3.42
CA THR A 488 5.41 0.38 2.88
C THR A 488 4.49 1.59 2.72
N GLY A 489 3.24 1.49 3.17
CA GLY A 489 2.17 2.44 2.82
C GLY A 489 1.31 1.99 1.64
N ASP A 490 1.87 1.15 0.76
CA ASP A 490 1.19 0.68 -0.45
C ASP A 490 0.47 -0.66 -0.29
N LYS A 491 -0.27 -1.07 -1.33
CA LYS A 491 -0.93 -2.39 -1.37
C LYS A 491 0.05 -3.56 -1.40
N LYS A 492 1.23 -3.40 -2.01
CA LYS A 492 2.25 -4.46 -2.11
C LYS A 492 3.29 -4.28 -0.99
N PRO A 493 3.60 -5.33 -0.20
CA PRO A 493 4.66 -5.25 0.78
C PRO A 493 6.04 -5.26 0.12
N LEU A 494 7.02 -4.70 0.81
CA LEU A 494 8.43 -4.99 0.58
C LEU A 494 8.73 -6.40 1.12
N VAL A 495 9.36 -7.26 0.32
CA VAL A 495 9.68 -8.65 0.73
C VAL A 495 11.19 -8.78 0.90
N ILE A 496 11.65 -8.95 2.13
CA ILE A 496 13.07 -9.03 2.44
C ILE A 496 13.42 -10.47 2.74
N ARG A 497 14.41 -11.04 2.03
CA ARG A 497 14.87 -12.41 2.29
C ARG A 497 15.84 -12.39 3.46
N CYS A 498 15.67 -13.31 4.40
CA CYS A 498 16.61 -13.52 5.50
C CYS A 498 17.52 -14.70 5.18
N ASN A 499 18.82 -14.52 5.34
CA ASN A 499 19.82 -15.59 5.29
C ASN A 499 20.85 -15.37 6.41
N GLU A 500 20.98 -16.33 7.33
CA GLU A 500 21.96 -16.28 8.44
C GLU A 500 22.02 -14.90 9.15
N ASP A 501 20.85 -14.36 9.50
CA ASP A 501 20.66 -13.05 10.16
C ASP A 501 21.01 -11.79 9.32
N VAL A 502 21.23 -12.00 8.02
CA VAL A 502 21.35 -10.94 7.03
C VAL A 502 20.03 -10.79 6.27
N LEU A 503 19.48 -9.59 6.34
CA LEU A 503 18.35 -9.14 5.54
C LEU A 503 18.86 -8.74 4.15
N GLU A 504 18.73 -9.66 3.20
CA GLU A 504 19.15 -9.48 1.81
C GLU A 504 18.04 -8.88 0.94
N GLY A 505 18.47 -8.27 -0.16
CA GLY A 505 17.60 -7.61 -1.14
C GLY A 505 16.51 -8.53 -1.72
N VAL A 506 15.46 -7.89 -2.23
CA VAL A 506 14.18 -8.49 -2.60
C VAL A 506 14.29 -9.33 -3.89
N GLY A 507 13.63 -10.49 -3.89
CA GLY A 507 13.20 -11.21 -5.09
C GLY A 507 11.76 -10.90 -5.43
#